data_AF-A0ABD5SC00-F1
#
_entry.id   AF-A0ABD5SC00-F1
#
_cell.length_a   1.000
_cell.length_b   1.000
_cell.length_c   1.000
_cell.angle_alpha   90.00
_cell.angle_beta   90.00
_cell.angle_gamma   90.00
#
_symmetry.space_group_name_H-M   'P 1'
#
loop_
_entity.id
_entity.type
_entity.pdbx_description
1 polymer ?
#
loop_
_entity_poly.entity_id
_entity_poly.type
_entity_poly.pdbx_seq_one_letter_code
_entity_poly.pdbx_strand_id
1 'polypeptide(L)'
;MALPVEILFGIYLGILTGIVPALIAGILGFIFKYFTGVTIPGLGVVVLALAIAGINGGLLALNDETIRSSERAPAILTAIIVVLMLSLYAHAQGDKLGASVPKRVSLKQLRERTLSTDVVELVGGRGQVRVSVVGEVGDMEGYPPLPAETRKAIGEGEWTFPAELPLSELERRFAERLTTELELADVTVSIDEEARATVSAAPPTGGLSKRVPKGKRAVSVPALVPTGLARGDVVRVVTNDVTVEGVLLAAKSGGKKEEKKPDPPATSGSTPATDGGEPKPAPAPATATTVGGEGRVTVA
;
A
#
# COMPACT_ATOMS: atom_id res chain seq x y z
N MET A 1 -46.00 -43.91 -17.92
CA MET A 1 -44.77 -44.73 -18.09
C MET A 1 -44.29 -45.22 -16.72
N ALA A 2 -43.17 -45.95 -16.60
CA ALA A 2 -42.60 -46.26 -15.28
C ALA A 2 -41.98 -45.00 -14.65
N LEU A 3 -42.29 -44.71 -13.39
CA LEU A 3 -41.83 -43.52 -12.64
C LEU A 3 -40.33 -43.19 -12.80
N PRO A 4 -39.38 -44.16 -12.77
CA PRO A 4 -37.96 -43.86 -12.94
C PRO A 4 -37.61 -43.20 -14.29
N VAL A 5 -38.33 -43.58 -15.36
CA VAL A 5 -38.12 -43.03 -16.70
C VAL A 5 -38.59 -41.58 -16.76
N GLU A 6 -39.71 -41.26 -16.11
CA GLU A 6 -40.24 -39.91 -16.03
C GLU A 6 -39.33 -39.00 -15.22
N ILE A 7 -38.76 -39.48 -14.11
CA ILE A 7 -37.74 -38.75 -13.34
C ILE A 7 -36.52 -38.43 -14.23
N LEU A 8 -36.03 -39.41 -15.00
CA LEU A 8 -34.90 -39.20 -15.90
C LEU A 8 -35.20 -38.15 -16.98
N PHE A 9 -36.38 -38.21 -17.59
CA PHE A 9 -36.84 -37.18 -18.53
C PHE A 9 -36.97 -35.82 -17.87
N GLY A 10 -37.45 -35.77 -16.63
CA GLY A 10 -37.54 -34.55 -15.84
C GLY A 10 -36.18 -33.92 -15.57
N ILE A 11 -35.19 -34.73 -15.21
CA ILE A 11 -33.80 -34.27 -15.04
C ILE A 11 -33.26 -33.71 -16.35
N TYR A 12 -33.43 -34.44 -17.45
CA TYR A 12 -32.98 -34.00 -18.78
C TYR A 12 -33.60 -32.65 -19.16
N LEU A 13 -34.92 -32.52 -19.04
CA LEU A 13 -35.64 -31.28 -19.34
C LEU A 13 -35.24 -30.15 -18.38
N GLY A 14 -35.09 -30.45 -17.10
CA GLY A 14 -34.71 -29.47 -16.09
C GLY A 14 -33.31 -28.91 -16.29
N ILE A 15 -32.34 -29.76 -16.67
CA ILE A 15 -31.00 -29.30 -17.04
C ILE A 15 -31.08 -28.42 -18.29
N LEU A 16 -31.71 -28.91 -19.36
CA LEU A 16 -31.74 -28.22 -20.64
C LEU A 16 -32.41 -26.84 -20.54
N THR A 17 -33.54 -26.76 -19.83
CA THR A 17 -34.30 -25.50 -19.65
C THR A 17 -33.75 -24.63 -18.53
N GLY A 18 -33.04 -25.22 -17.55
CA GLY A 18 -32.50 -24.53 -16.38
C GLY A 18 -31.20 -23.78 -16.62
N ILE A 19 -30.50 -24.04 -17.74
CA ILE A 19 -29.22 -23.37 -18.06
C ILE A 19 -29.39 -21.85 -18.08
N VAL A 20 -30.35 -21.31 -18.84
CA VAL A 20 -30.53 -19.87 -18.99
C VAL A 20 -30.94 -19.18 -17.68
N PRO A 21 -31.98 -19.65 -16.95
CA PRO A 21 -32.32 -19.14 -15.63
C PRO A 21 -31.13 -19.16 -14.65
N ALA A 22 -30.36 -20.25 -14.64
CA ALA A 22 -29.22 -20.39 -13.73
C ALA A 22 -28.08 -19.44 -14.07
N LEU A 23 -27.78 -19.26 -15.37
CA LEU A 23 -26.76 -18.31 -15.81
C LEU A 23 -27.13 -16.88 -15.39
N ILE A 24 -28.39 -16.49 -15.59
CA ILE A 24 -28.89 -15.17 -15.20
C ILE A 24 -28.82 -14.99 -13.67
N ALA A 25 -29.29 -15.99 -12.91
CA ALA A 25 -29.23 -15.96 -11.45
C ALA A 25 -27.79 -15.84 -10.93
N GLY A 26 -26.84 -16.60 -11.51
CA GLY A 26 -25.42 -16.54 -11.16
C GLY A 26 -24.77 -15.19 -11.49
N ILE A 27 -25.03 -14.64 -12.69
CA ILE A 27 -24.54 -13.32 -13.09
C ILE A 27 -25.09 -12.24 -12.15
N LEU A 28 -26.39 -12.30 -11.83
CA LEU A 28 -27.03 -11.31 -10.99
C LEU A 28 -26.52 -11.38 -9.55
N GLY A 29 -26.34 -12.59 -9.00
CA GLY A 29 -25.69 -12.78 -7.70
C GLY A 29 -24.28 -12.20 -7.66
N PHE A 30 -23.47 -12.48 -8.69
CA PHE A 30 -22.14 -11.88 -8.83
C PHE A 30 -22.18 -10.35 -8.86
N ILE A 31 -22.95 -9.76 -9.78
CA ILE A 31 -23.02 -8.30 -9.96
C ILE A 31 -23.52 -7.63 -8.69
N PHE A 32 -24.63 -8.12 -8.13
CA PHE A 32 -25.25 -7.50 -6.96
C PHE A 32 -24.31 -7.58 -5.75
N LYS A 33 -23.68 -8.74 -5.52
CA LYS A 33 -22.73 -8.90 -4.42
C LYS A 33 -21.47 -8.04 -4.63
N TYR A 34 -20.93 -8.02 -5.83
CA TYR A 34 -19.71 -7.27 -6.16
C TYR A 34 -19.89 -5.76 -5.97
N PHE A 35 -20.98 -5.19 -6.47
CA PHE A 35 -21.21 -3.75 -6.40
C PHE A 35 -21.86 -3.30 -5.08
N THR A 36 -22.85 -4.01 -4.56
CA THR A 36 -23.62 -3.57 -3.38
C THR A 36 -23.14 -4.20 -2.08
N GLY A 37 -22.46 -5.36 -2.13
CA GLY A 37 -22.08 -6.15 -0.95
C GLY A 37 -23.24 -6.97 -0.35
N VAL A 38 -24.47 -6.79 -0.83
CA VAL A 38 -25.67 -7.47 -0.34
C VAL A 38 -25.92 -8.75 -1.16
N THR A 39 -26.47 -9.77 -0.51
CA THR A 39 -26.90 -11.02 -1.14
C THR A 39 -28.38 -10.94 -1.48
N ILE A 40 -28.75 -11.33 -2.70
CA ILE A 40 -30.16 -11.40 -3.10
C ILE A 40 -30.85 -12.53 -2.33
N PRO A 41 -32.03 -12.30 -1.72
CA PRO A 41 -32.78 -13.34 -1.03
C PRO A 41 -33.10 -14.52 -1.97
N GLY A 42 -32.95 -15.75 -1.50
CA GLY A 42 -33.22 -16.95 -2.30
C GLY A 42 -34.64 -17.02 -2.87
N LEU A 43 -35.64 -16.47 -2.17
CA LEU A 43 -37.00 -16.36 -2.69
C LEU A 43 -37.10 -15.48 -3.94
N GLY A 44 -36.33 -14.39 -4.01
CA GLY A 44 -36.25 -13.55 -5.21
C GLY A 44 -35.66 -14.30 -6.39
N VAL A 45 -34.64 -15.13 -6.14
CA VAL A 45 -34.02 -16.00 -7.16
C VAL A 45 -35.00 -17.05 -7.67
N VAL A 46 -35.80 -17.66 -6.78
CA VAL A 46 -36.83 -18.64 -7.15
C VAL A 46 -37.88 -18.00 -8.06
N VAL A 47 -38.41 -16.83 -7.67
CA VAL A 47 -39.42 -16.11 -8.48
C VAL A 47 -38.84 -15.73 -9.84
N LEU A 48 -37.61 -15.22 -9.88
CA LEU A 48 -36.91 -14.87 -11.11
C LEU A 48 -36.69 -16.09 -12.01
N ALA A 49 -36.18 -17.19 -11.45
CA ALA A 49 -35.90 -18.42 -12.19
C ALA A 49 -37.17 -19.02 -12.79
N LEU A 50 -38.27 -19.04 -12.03
CA LEU A 50 -39.58 -19.46 -12.53
C LEU A 50 -40.09 -18.53 -13.62
N ALA A 51 -39.99 -17.21 -13.45
CA ALA A 51 -40.42 -16.26 -14.48
C ALA A 51 -39.66 -16.49 -15.81
N ILE A 52 -38.33 -16.63 -15.77
CA ILE A 52 -37.49 -16.86 -16.94
C ILE A 52 -37.76 -18.24 -17.57
N ALA A 53 -37.85 -19.28 -16.75
CA ALA A 53 -38.19 -20.62 -17.23
C ALA A 53 -39.58 -20.67 -17.88
N GLY A 54 -40.50 -19.83 -17.39
CA GLY A 54 -41.86 -19.71 -17.91
C GLY A 54 -41.93 -19.07 -19.28
N ILE A 55 -41.17 -17.99 -19.50
CA ILE A 55 -41.09 -17.29 -20.80
C ILE A 55 -40.48 -18.19 -21.88
N ASN A 56 -39.52 -19.06 -21.51
CA ASN A 56 -38.94 -20.06 -22.43
C ASN A 56 -39.88 -21.26 -22.72
N GLY A 57 -41.15 -21.18 -22.33
CA GLY A 57 -42.20 -22.17 -22.63
C GLY A 57 -42.36 -23.27 -21.59
N GLY A 58 -41.52 -23.34 -20.55
CA GLY A 58 -41.54 -24.41 -19.54
C GLY A 58 -42.72 -24.34 -18.55
N LEU A 59 -43.16 -23.13 -18.15
CA LEU A 59 -44.30 -22.93 -17.23
C LEU A 59 -45.62 -22.54 -17.90
N LEU A 60 -45.61 -21.98 -19.12
CA LEU A 60 -46.86 -21.85 -19.88
C LEU A 60 -47.48 -23.23 -20.17
N ALA A 61 -46.63 -24.24 -20.43
CA ALA A 61 -47.05 -25.64 -20.55
C ALA A 61 -47.67 -26.20 -19.24
N LEU A 62 -47.34 -25.62 -18.08
CA LEU A 62 -47.85 -26.05 -16.77
C LEU A 62 -49.20 -25.43 -16.39
N ASN A 63 -49.69 -24.44 -17.13
CA ASN A 63 -51.03 -23.86 -16.94
C ASN A 63 -52.09 -24.52 -17.85
N ASP A 64 -51.67 -25.46 -18.69
CA ASP A 64 -52.57 -26.29 -19.50
C ASP A 64 -53.07 -27.48 -18.65
N GLU A 65 -54.39 -27.58 -18.49
CA GLU A 65 -55.05 -28.64 -17.73
C GLU A 65 -54.71 -30.03 -18.30
N THR A 66 -54.50 -30.10 -19.63
CA THR A 66 -54.10 -31.30 -20.38
C THR A 66 -52.73 -31.84 -19.95
N ILE A 67 -51.83 -30.97 -19.49
CA ILE A 67 -50.47 -31.32 -19.08
C ILE A 67 -50.42 -31.68 -17.58
N ARG A 68 -51.25 -31.05 -16.74
CA ARG A 68 -51.36 -31.38 -15.31
C ARG A 68 -52.05 -32.71 -15.04
N SER A 69 -53.04 -33.08 -15.87
CA SER A 69 -53.70 -34.38 -15.81
C SER A 69 -52.97 -35.47 -16.61
N SER A 70 -51.80 -35.18 -17.16
CA SER A 70 -51.05 -36.07 -18.04
C SER A 70 -50.19 -37.06 -17.25
N GLU A 71 -49.93 -38.24 -17.83
CA GLU A 71 -48.96 -39.23 -17.30
C GLU A 71 -47.57 -38.63 -17.05
N ARG A 72 -47.21 -37.49 -17.65
CA ARG A 72 -45.89 -36.86 -17.53
C ARG A 72 -45.73 -35.88 -16.37
N ALA A 73 -46.73 -35.71 -15.50
CA ALA A 73 -46.64 -34.81 -14.36
C ALA A 73 -45.38 -35.01 -13.48
N PRO A 74 -44.93 -36.26 -13.18
CA PRO A 74 -43.71 -36.48 -12.40
C PRO A 74 -42.45 -35.94 -13.07
N ALA A 75 -42.36 -36.05 -14.40
CA ALA A 75 -41.22 -35.52 -15.16
C ALA A 75 -41.15 -34.00 -15.06
N ILE A 76 -42.29 -33.31 -15.20
CA ILE A 76 -42.32 -31.85 -15.18
C ILE A 76 -42.03 -31.31 -13.79
N LEU A 77 -42.59 -31.93 -12.74
CA LEU A 77 -42.27 -31.55 -11.36
C LEU A 77 -40.77 -31.71 -11.08
N THR A 78 -40.18 -32.82 -11.52
CA THR A 78 -38.75 -33.06 -11.39
C THR A 78 -37.94 -31.99 -12.15
N ALA A 79 -38.37 -31.62 -13.36
CA ALA A 79 -37.72 -30.58 -14.15
C ALA A 79 -37.71 -29.23 -13.41
N ILE A 80 -38.84 -28.80 -12.82
CA ILE A 80 -38.92 -27.57 -12.03
C ILE A 80 -37.94 -27.59 -10.86
N ILE A 81 -37.92 -28.69 -10.11
CA ILE A 81 -37.01 -28.84 -8.96
C ILE A 81 -35.56 -28.68 -9.44
N VAL A 82 -35.19 -29.35 -10.54
CA VAL A 82 -33.85 -29.27 -11.10
C VAL A 82 -33.50 -27.84 -11.54
N VAL A 83 -34.40 -27.13 -12.23
CA VAL A 83 -34.20 -25.73 -12.63
C VAL A 83 -33.95 -24.83 -11.42
N LEU A 84 -34.75 -24.99 -10.37
CA LEU A 84 -34.63 -24.22 -9.13
C LEU A 84 -33.30 -24.51 -8.44
N MET A 85 -32.93 -25.79 -8.31
CA MET A 85 -31.64 -26.17 -7.73
C MET A 85 -30.48 -25.59 -8.52
N LEU A 86 -30.52 -25.67 -9.86
CA LEU A 86 -29.48 -25.12 -10.73
C LEU A 86 -29.33 -23.60 -10.53
N SER A 87 -30.46 -22.89 -10.43
CA SER A 87 -30.49 -21.43 -10.30
C SER A 87 -30.05 -20.95 -8.93
N LEU A 88 -30.50 -21.60 -7.85
CA LEU A 88 -30.04 -21.31 -6.50
C LEU A 88 -28.54 -21.62 -6.32
N TYR A 89 -28.07 -22.72 -6.91
CA TYR A 89 -26.65 -23.08 -6.89
C TYR A 89 -25.80 -22.04 -7.65
N ALA A 90 -26.21 -21.68 -8.86
CA ALA A 90 -25.50 -20.70 -9.67
C ALA A 90 -25.48 -19.32 -9.00
N HIS A 91 -26.61 -18.88 -8.42
CA HIS A 91 -26.68 -17.68 -7.59
C HIS A 91 -25.69 -17.71 -6.43
N ALA A 92 -25.64 -18.82 -5.68
CA ALA A 92 -24.71 -18.96 -4.56
C ALA A 92 -23.24 -18.93 -5.00
N GLN A 93 -22.92 -19.49 -6.18
CA GLN A 93 -21.58 -19.39 -6.76
C GLN A 93 -21.27 -17.97 -7.24
N GLY A 94 -22.23 -17.30 -7.87
CA GLY A 94 -22.13 -15.89 -8.26
C GLY A 94 -21.85 -15.00 -7.05
N ASP A 95 -22.60 -15.16 -5.97
CA ASP A 95 -22.41 -14.46 -4.71
C ASP A 95 -21.00 -14.70 -4.12
N LYS A 96 -20.53 -15.95 -4.10
CA LYS A 96 -19.16 -16.26 -3.63
C LYS A 96 -18.11 -15.55 -4.46
N LEU A 97 -18.24 -15.61 -5.79
CA LEU A 97 -17.35 -14.91 -6.71
C LEU A 97 -17.41 -13.39 -6.51
N GLY A 98 -18.60 -12.82 -6.33
CA GLY A 98 -18.77 -11.38 -6.11
C GLY A 98 -18.15 -10.90 -4.79
N ALA A 99 -18.04 -11.78 -3.80
CA ALA A 99 -17.34 -11.50 -2.54
C ALA A 99 -15.82 -11.67 -2.63
N SER A 100 -15.32 -12.61 -3.45
CA SER A 100 -13.88 -12.94 -3.52
C SER A 100 -13.12 -12.17 -4.61
N VAL A 101 -13.81 -11.65 -5.64
CA VAL A 101 -13.15 -10.93 -6.73
C VAL A 101 -12.66 -9.56 -6.23
N PRO A 102 -11.36 -9.24 -6.37
CA PRO A 102 -10.82 -7.96 -5.93
C PRO A 102 -11.47 -6.81 -6.69
N LYS A 103 -11.99 -5.80 -5.97
CA LYS A 103 -12.64 -4.62 -6.59
C LYS A 103 -11.68 -3.73 -7.40
N ARG A 104 -10.37 -4.03 -7.34
CA ARG A 104 -9.28 -3.16 -7.80
C ARG A 104 -8.36 -3.86 -8.79
N VAL A 105 -8.87 -4.79 -9.60
CA VAL A 105 -8.11 -5.27 -10.76
C VAL A 105 -8.13 -4.15 -11.80
N SER A 106 -7.17 -3.25 -11.65
CA SER A 106 -6.93 -2.18 -12.61
C SER A 106 -6.43 -2.83 -13.90
N LEU A 107 -7.13 -2.64 -15.02
CA LEU A 107 -6.66 -3.03 -16.36
C LEU A 107 -5.29 -2.41 -16.70
N LYS A 108 -4.81 -1.44 -15.91
CA LYS A 108 -3.43 -0.92 -15.96
C LYS A 108 -2.40 -1.99 -15.57
N GLN A 109 -2.68 -2.86 -14.59
CA GLN A 109 -1.77 -3.94 -14.16
C GLN A 109 -1.54 -5.01 -15.23
N LEU A 110 -2.51 -5.24 -16.13
CA LEU A 110 -2.29 -6.13 -17.28
C LEU A 110 -1.43 -5.49 -18.39
N ARG A 111 -1.21 -4.17 -18.34
CA ARG A 111 -0.38 -3.41 -19.27
C ARG A 111 0.88 -2.86 -18.58
N GLU A 112 1.20 -3.35 -17.39
CA GLU A 112 2.43 -2.98 -16.70
C GLU A 112 3.52 -3.95 -17.13
N ARG A 113 4.57 -3.37 -17.75
CA ARG A 113 5.75 -4.13 -18.16
C ARG A 113 6.56 -4.46 -16.91
N THR A 114 7.15 -5.65 -16.90
CA THR A 114 8.09 -6.11 -15.87
C THR A 114 9.51 -5.92 -16.38
N LEU A 115 10.48 -5.96 -15.46
CA LEU A 115 11.90 -5.92 -15.81
C LEU A 115 12.30 -7.11 -16.70
N SER A 116 13.34 -6.91 -17.51
CA SER A 116 13.94 -7.98 -18.29
C SER A 116 14.63 -9.00 -17.37
N THR A 117 14.50 -10.28 -17.70
CA THR A 117 15.06 -11.41 -16.92
C THR A 117 16.59 -11.31 -16.76
N ASP A 118 17.27 -10.64 -17.70
CA ASP A 118 18.72 -10.47 -17.71
C ASP A 118 19.26 -9.55 -16.60
N VAL A 119 18.41 -8.76 -15.96
CA VAL A 119 18.81 -7.79 -14.90
C VAL A 119 18.44 -8.26 -13.49
N VAL A 120 17.79 -9.42 -13.38
CA VAL A 120 17.35 -9.96 -12.09
C VAL A 120 18.46 -10.81 -11.47
N GLU A 121 19.03 -10.31 -10.36
CA GLU A 121 19.94 -11.10 -9.53
C GLU A 121 19.15 -11.92 -8.51
N LEU A 122 19.32 -13.24 -8.52
CA LEU A 122 18.63 -14.12 -7.59
C LEU A 122 19.41 -14.21 -6.27
N VAL A 123 18.90 -13.60 -5.20
CA VAL A 123 19.53 -13.62 -3.87
C VAL A 123 18.57 -14.29 -2.87
N GLY A 124 18.96 -15.45 -2.33
CA GLY A 124 18.17 -16.14 -1.30
C GLY A 124 16.79 -16.64 -1.75
N GLY A 125 16.60 -16.90 -3.04
CA GLY A 125 15.35 -17.42 -3.61
C GLY A 125 14.28 -16.35 -3.91
N ARG A 126 14.59 -15.06 -3.72
CA ARG A 126 13.77 -13.93 -4.19
C ARG A 126 14.60 -13.09 -5.16
N GLY A 127 13.97 -12.62 -6.23
CA GLY A 127 14.66 -11.78 -7.22
C GLY A 127 14.93 -10.39 -6.64
N GLN A 128 16.14 -9.87 -6.75
CA GLN A 128 16.48 -8.48 -6.46
C GLN A 128 16.99 -7.82 -7.75
N VAL A 129 16.73 -6.53 -7.86
CA VAL A 129 17.23 -5.70 -8.96
C VAL A 129 17.96 -4.50 -8.40
N ARG A 130 19.13 -4.21 -8.96
CA ARG A 130 19.87 -2.97 -8.70
C ARG A 130 19.43 -1.93 -9.73
N VAL A 131 18.84 -0.85 -9.25
CA VAL A 131 18.43 0.28 -10.08
C VAL A 131 19.56 1.29 -10.12
N SER A 132 20.08 1.57 -11.32
CA SER A 132 21.14 2.56 -11.52
C SER A 132 20.56 3.84 -12.11
N VAL A 133 20.87 5.00 -11.53
CA VAL A 133 20.48 6.29 -12.11
C VAL A 133 21.42 6.60 -13.27
N VAL A 134 20.86 6.80 -14.46
CA VAL A 134 21.62 7.09 -15.68
C VAL A 134 21.42 8.55 -16.10
N GLY A 135 22.50 9.17 -16.57
CA GLY A 135 22.51 10.57 -16.93
C GLY A 135 22.59 11.51 -15.72
N GLU A 136 22.32 12.79 -15.95
CA GLU A 136 22.31 13.79 -14.89
C GLU A 136 20.91 13.88 -14.23
N VAL A 137 20.86 14.00 -12.90
CA VAL A 137 19.59 14.17 -12.17
C VAL A 137 18.99 15.53 -12.50
N GLY A 138 17.78 15.57 -13.04
CA GLY A 138 17.13 16.83 -13.43
C GLY A 138 16.65 17.65 -12.24
N ASP A 139 16.57 18.96 -12.43
CA ASP A 139 15.82 19.83 -11.51
C ASP A 139 14.33 19.67 -11.78
N MET A 140 13.52 19.71 -10.71
CA MET A 140 12.07 19.64 -10.84
C MET A 140 11.48 21.02 -11.21
N GLU A 141 10.59 21.02 -12.20
CA GLU A 141 9.91 22.23 -12.66
C GLU A 141 9.15 22.91 -11.51
N GLY A 142 9.26 24.24 -11.41
CA GLY A 142 8.63 25.02 -10.34
C GLY A 142 9.37 25.02 -9.01
N TYR A 143 10.53 24.37 -8.89
CA TYR A 143 11.38 24.38 -7.70
C TYR A 143 12.76 25.03 -7.94
N PRO A 144 13.46 25.47 -6.87
CA PRO A 144 14.86 25.89 -6.97
C PRO A 144 15.77 24.75 -7.44
N PRO A 145 16.95 25.06 -8.01
CA PRO A 145 17.89 24.04 -8.49
C PRO A 145 18.41 23.16 -7.34
N LEU A 146 18.65 21.88 -7.66
CA LEU A 146 19.07 20.88 -6.69
C LEU A 146 20.54 21.09 -6.26
N PRO A 147 20.86 21.08 -4.95
CA PRO A 147 22.23 21.14 -4.45
C PRO A 147 23.11 20.03 -5.04
N ALA A 148 24.34 20.36 -5.38
CA ALA A 148 25.29 19.42 -6.01
C ALA A 148 25.54 18.16 -5.15
N GLU A 149 25.55 18.29 -3.82
CA GLU A 149 25.72 17.13 -2.93
C GLU A 149 24.53 16.17 -3.00
N THR A 150 23.30 16.68 -3.04
CA THR A 150 22.09 15.87 -3.18
C THR A 150 22.02 15.21 -4.55
N ARG A 151 22.38 15.94 -5.61
CA ARG A 151 22.50 15.42 -6.98
C ARG A 151 23.45 14.23 -7.03
N LYS A 152 24.62 14.35 -6.39
CA LYS A 152 25.62 13.30 -6.29
C LYS A 152 25.12 12.09 -5.48
N ALA A 153 24.44 12.34 -4.35
CA ALA A 153 23.89 11.27 -3.51
C ALA A 153 22.83 10.43 -4.24
N ILE A 154 21.99 11.05 -5.08
CA ILE A 154 20.99 10.34 -5.91
C ILE A 154 21.70 9.50 -6.99
N GLY A 155 22.65 10.11 -7.72
CA GLY A 155 23.31 9.48 -8.86
C GLY A 155 24.28 8.35 -8.50
N GLU A 156 25.02 8.50 -7.40
CA GLU A 156 26.01 7.51 -6.94
C GLU A 156 25.46 6.53 -5.90
N GLY A 157 24.19 6.70 -5.49
CA GLY A 157 23.53 5.83 -4.52
C GLY A 157 23.31 4.41 -5.06
N GLU A 158 23.45 3.41 -4.18
CA GLU A 158 23.08 2.02 -4.50
C GLU A 158 21.62 1.77 -4.12
N TRP A 159 20.77 1.57 -5.14
CA TRP A 159 19.34 1.36 -4.96
C TRP A 159 18.97 -0.06 -5.34
N THR A 160 18.48 -0.84 -4.37
CA THR A 160 18.07 -2.24 -4.57
C THR A 160 16.61 -2.44 -4.20
N PHE A 161 15.88 -3.15 -5.04
CA PHE A 161 14.46 -3.43 -4.87
C PHE A 161 14.13 -4.89 -5.24
N PRO A 162 13.01 -5.44 -4.75
CA PRO A 162 12.52 -6.75 -5.21
C PRO A 162 12.16 -6.72 -6.70
N ALA A 163 12.66 -7.68 -7.47
CA ALA A 163 12.46 -7.75 -8.93
C ALA A 163 11.07 -8.25 -9.36
N GLU A 164 10.29 -8.80 -8.42
CA GLU A 164 8.93 -9.32 -8.66
C GLU A 164 7.89 -8.19 -8.85
N LEU A 165 8.31 -6.94 -8.69
CA LEU A 165 7.45 -5.76 -8.75
C LEU A 165 7.30 -5.24 -10.18
N PRO A 166 6.09 -4.77 -10.59
CA PRO A 166 5.91 -4.03 -11.83
C PRO A 166 6.75 -2.74 -11.85
N LEU A 167 7.15 -2.27 -13.04
CA LEU A 167 7.95 -1.04 -13.18
C LEU A 167 7.31 0.18 -12.49
N SER A 168 5.99 0.35 -12.60
CA SER A 168 5.27 1.45 -11.96
C SER A 168 5.37 1.43 -10.42
N GLU A 169 5.43 0.24 -9.83
CA GLU A 169 5.58 0.05 -8.40
C GLU A 169 7.04 0.22 -7.95
N LEU A 170 8.00 -0.18 -8.80
CA LEU A 170 9.43 0.14 -8.59
C LEU A 170 9.69 1.64 -8.62
N GLU A 171 9.15 2.34 -9.62
CA GLU A 171 9.23 3.80 -9.74
C GLU A 171 8.67 4.49 -8.49
N ARG A 172 7.47 4.07 -8.05
CA ARG A 172 6.82 4.61 -6.85
C ARG A 172 7.68 4.40 -5.60
N ARG A 173 8.18 3.18 -5.38
CA ARG A 173 9.01 2.87 -4.21
C ARG A 173 10.36 3.58 -4.24
N PHE A 174 10.93 3.74 -5.42
CA PHE A 174 12.18 4.47 -5.56
C PHE A 174 11.96 5.96 -5.25
N ALA A 175 10.92 6.58 -5.79
CA ALA A 175 10.55 7.95 -5.45
C ALA A 175 10.32 8.12 -3.93
N GLU A 176 9.52 7.25 -3.30
CA GLU A 176 9.26 7.29 -1.85
C GLU A 176 10.53 7.14 -1.01
N ARG A 177 11.44 6.27 -1.44
CA ARG A 177 12.73 6.07 -0.76
C ARG A 177 13.62 7.30 -0.89
N LEU A 178 13.72 7.90 -2.07
CA LEU A 178 14.48 9.14 -2.29
C LEU A 178 13.91 10.31 -1.47
N THR A 179 12.58 10.48 -1.47
CA THR A 179 11.90 11.48 -0.65
C THR A 179 12.20 11.30 0.83
N THR A 180 12.23 10.06 1.33
CA THR A 180 12.44 9.78 2.75
C THR A 180 13.91 9.89 3.17
N GLU A 181 14.82 9.30 2.40
CA GLU A 181 16.25 9.26 2.76
C GLU A 181 16.96 10.59 2.57
N LEU A 182 16.54 11.37 1.56
CA LEU A 182 17.16 12.66 1.21
C LEU A 182 16.27 13.87 1.53
N GLU A 183 15.13 13.65 2.19
CA GLU A 183 14.15 14.68 2.59
C GLU A 183 13.69 15.59 1.44
N LEU A 184 13.65 15.05 0.22
CA LEU A 184 13.31 15.79 -1.00
C LEU A 184 11.86 16.27 -0.94
N ALA A 185 11.60 17.48 -1.41
CA ALA A 185 10.24 18.03 -1.41
C ALA A 185 9.29 17.23 -2.31
N ASP A 186 9.80 16.83 -3.48
CA ASP A 186 9.07 16.11 -4.52
C ASP A 186 10.08 15.44 -5.46
N VAL A 187 9.70 14.31 -6.07
CA VAL A 187 10.57 13.48 -6.91
C VAL A 187 9.75 12.77 -7.97
N THR A 188 10.23 12.83 -9.22
CA THR A 188 9.74 12.03 -10.33
C THR A 188 10.83 11.05 -10.76
N VAL A 189 10.47 9.78 -10.87
CA VAL A 189 11.35 8.69 -11.30
C VAL A 189 10.70 7.96 -12.46
N SER A 190 11.48 7.66 -13.50
CA SER A 190 11.10 6.71 -14.54
C SER A 190 12.17 5.64 -14.71
N ILE A 191 11.76 4.37 -14.80
CA ILE A 191 12.66 3.20 -14.87
C ILE A 191 12.36 2.43 -16.15
N ASP A 192 13.41 2.10 -16.91
CA ASP A 192 13.31 1.23 -18.09
C ASP A 192 13.37 -0.27 -17.76
N GLU A 193 13.25 -1.12 -18.78
CA GLU A 193 13.23 -2.59 -18.63
C GLU A 193 14.60 -3.15 -18.20
N GLU A 194 15.66 -2.35 -18.34
CA GLU A 194 17.03 -2.63 -17.92
C GLU A 194 17.40 -2.08 -16.54
N ALA A 195 16.40 -1.64 -15.74
CA ALA A 195 16.58 -1.05 -14.41
C ALA A 195 17.42 0.24 -14.39
N ARG A 196 17.43 0.99 -15.50
CA ARG A 196 18.06 2.31 -15.57
C ARG A 196 17.01 3.36 -15.27
N ALA A 197 17.32 4.21 -14.29
CA ALA A 197 16.42 5.23 -13.82
C ALA A 197 16.82 6.62 -14.32
N THR A 198 15.84 7.40 -14.74
CA THR A 198 15.96 8.85 -14.90
C THR A 198 15.20 9.51 -13.75
N VAL A 199 15.83 10.51 -13.11
CA VAL A 199 15.31 11.13 -11.89
C VAL A 199 15.29 12.64 -12.05
N SER A 200 14.17 13.26 -11.67
CA SER A 200 14.06 14.71 -11.45
C SER A 200 13.61 14.95 -10.02
N ALA A 201 14.31 15.81 -9.29
CA ALA A 201 14.07 16.00 -7.87
C ALA A 201 13.99 17.48 -7.49
N ALA A 202 13.12 17.79 -6.54
CA ALA A 202 13.09 19.06 -5.86
C ALA A 202 14.02 19.03 -4.62
N PRO A 203 14.69 20.14 -4.31
CA PRO A 203 15.55 20.23 -3.14
C PRO A 203 14.78 19.98 -1.84
N PRO A 204 15.47 19.57 -0.77
CA PRO A 204 14.83 19.43 0.53
C PRO A 204 14.16 20.74 0.93
N THR A 205 12.88 20.67 1.34
CA THR A 205 12.26 21.85 1.94
C THR A 205 12.97 22.11 3.26
N GLY A 206 13.79 23.16 3.30
CA GLY A 206 14.47 23.60 4.52
C GLY A 206 13.44 23.96 5.58
N GLY A 207 13.00 22.99 6.38
CA GLY A 207 12.10 23.22 7.50
C GLY A 207 12.82 24.07 8.54
N LEU A 208 12.23 25.20 8.92
CA LEU A 208 12.65 25.93 10.11
C LEU A 208 12.70 24.93 11.27
N SER A 209 13.86 24.83 11.93
CA SER A 209 14.03 23.91 13.06
C SER A 209 12.89 24.11 14.06
N LYS A 210 12.18 23.03 14.42
CA LYS A 210 11.12 23.04 15.45
C LYS A 210 11.61 23.56 16.81
N ARG A 211 12.93 23.71 16.97
CA ARG A 211 13.59 24.19 18.18
C ARG A 211 13.68 25.72 18.24
N VAL A 212 13.46 26.43 17.13
CA VAL A 212 13.43 27.89 17.14
C VAL A 212 12.09 28.36 17.72
N PRO A 213 12.06 29.15 18.80
CA PRO A 213 10.81 29.67 19.35
C PRO A 213 10.03 30.48 18.32
N LYS A 214 8.69 30.48 18.43
CA LYS A 214 7.83 31.27 17.52
C LYS A 214 8.23 32.75 17.56
N GLY A 215 8.40 33.34 16.38
CA GLY A 215 8.80 34.75 16.23
C GLY A 215 10.27 35.04 16.49
N LYS A 216 11.10 34.03 16.77
CA LYS A 216 12.55 34.16 16.92
C LYS A 216 13.28 33.67 15.67
N ARG A 217 14.54 34.09 15.52
CA ARG A 217 15.46 33.61 14.48
C ARG A 217 16.68 33.02 15.16
N ALA A 218 17.09 31.85 14.73
CA ALA A 218 18.33 31.25 15.21
C ALA A 218 19.50 31.71 14.35
N VAL A 219 20.61 32.10 14.98
CA VAL A 219 21.84 32.49 14.31
C VAL A 219 22.96 31.56 14.76
N SER A 220 23.71 31.02 13.80
CA SER A 220 24.89 30.20 14.06
C SER A 220 26.15 31.05 13.91
N VAL A 221 26.91 31.22 14.98
CA VAL A 221 28.11 32.05 15.01
C VAL A 221 29.33 31.19 15.32
N PRO A 222 30.44 31.33 14.56
CA PRO A 222 31.71 30.72 14.96
C PRO A 222 32.21 31.38 16.24
N ALA A 223 32.59 30.58 17.23
CA ALA A 223 33.04 31.07 18.53
C ALA A 223 33.99 30.06 19.19
N LEU A 224 34.72 30.53 20.21
CA LEU A 224 35.32 29.65 21.19
C LEU A 224 34.22 29.16 22.13
N VAL A 225 33.93 27.87 22.02
CA VAL A 225 32.88 27.20 22.77
C VAL A 225 33.48 26.70 24.09
N PRO A 226 32.95 27.06 25.26
CA PRO A 226 33.39 26.48 26.53
C PRO A 226 32.99 25.01 26.64
N THR A 227 33.57 24.29 27.59
CA THR A 227 33.14 22.94 27.95
C THR A 227 31.77 22.99 28.65
N GLY A 228 31.00 21.91 28.57
CA GLY A 228 29.81 21.75 29.41
C GLY A 228 28.54 22.43 28.89
N LEU A 229 28.55 23.11 27.74
CA LEU A 229 27.34 23.72 27.21
C LEU A 229 26.35 22.65 26.76
N ALA A 230 25.14 22.75 27.27
CA ALA A 230 24.02 21.90 26.93
C ALA A 230 22.94 22.72 26.19
N ARG A 231 22.14 22.01 25.41
CA ARG A 231 20.96 22.61 24.79
C ARG A 231 20.01 23.14 25.86
N GLY A 232 19.51 24.35 25.66
CA GLY A 232 18.59 25.03 26.58
C GLY A 232 19.30 26.03 27.51
N ASP A 233 20.63 26.01 27.55
CA ASP A 233 21.41 26.97 28.32
C ASP A 233 21.17 28.39 27.81
N VAL A 234 21.08 29.33 28.74
CA VAL A 234 21.08 30.76 28.42
C VAL A 234 22.52 31.19 28.26
N VAL A 235 22.87 31.62 27.05
CA VAL A 235 24.23 32.01 26.70
C VAL A 235 24.26 33.46 26.28
N ARG A 236 25.39 34.11 26.57
CA ARG A 236 25.66 35.48 26.15
C ARG A 236 26.75 35.47 25.08
N VAL A 237 26.39 35.85 23.86
CA VAL A 237 27.30 36.01 22.74
C VAL A 237 27.87 37.42 22.79
N VAL A 238 29.17 37.51 23.00
CA VAL A 238 29.90 38.79 23.03
C VAL A 238 30.67 38.91 21.72
N THR A 239 30.38 39.94 20.95
CA THR A 239 31.19 40.38 19.80
C THR A 239 31.88 41.71 20.15
N ASN A 240 32.72 42.23 19.24
CA ASN A 240 33.40 43.51 19.45
C ASN A 240 32.42 44.68 19.61
N ASP A 241 31.27 44.61 18.93
CA ASP A 241 30.34 45.73 18.82
C ASP A 241 29.09 45.53 19.70
N VAL A 242 28.68 44.29 19.96
CA VAL A 242 27.39 43.99 20.61
C VAL A 242 27.51 42.76 21.51
N THR A 243 26.78 42.80 22.62
CA THR A 243 26.53 41.63 23.45
C THR A 243 25.06 41.26 23.40
N VAL A 244 24.76 40.00 23.07
CA VAL A 244 23.38 39.50 22.95
C VAL A 244 23.21 38.26 23.81
N GLU A 245 22.10 38.21 24.56
CA GLU A 245 21.69 37.03 25.34
C GLU A 245 20.63 36.23 24.57
N GLY A 246 20.74 34.91 24.59
CA GLY A 246 19.76 34.03 23.95
C GLY A 246 19.87 32.58 24.38
N VAL A 247 18.97 31.75 23.87
CA VAL A 247 18.90 30.33 24.25
C VAL A 247 19.71 29.48 23.30
N LEU A 248 20.57 28.63 23.84
CA LEU A 248 21.42 27.74 23.07
C LEU A 248 20.61 26.58 22.49
N LEU A 249 20.48 26.55 21.16
CA LEU A 249 19.76 25.48 20.44
C LEU A 249 20.67 24.31 20.07
N ALA A 250 21.91 24.62 19.71
CA ALA A 250 22.94 23.64 19.36
C ALA A 250 24.33 24.24 19.59
N ALA A 251 25.28 23.41 20.00
CA ALA A 251 26.68 23.77 20.07
C ALA A 251 27.51 22.61 19.53
N LYS A 252 28.55 22.94 18.78
CA LYS A 252 29.54 21.98 18.27
C LYS A 252 30.93 22.52 18.58
N SER A 253 31.73 21.71 19.27
CA SER A 253 33.13 22.00 19.60
C SER A 253 34.00 20.80 19.24
N GLY A 254 35.20 21.03 18.70
CA GLY A 254 36.16 19.97 18.39
C GLY A 254 36.27 19.65 16.89
N GLY A 255 37.52 19.67 16.40
CA GLY A 255 37.88 19.52 14.98
C GLY A 255 38.04 18.08 14.46
N LYS A 256 37.48 17.06 15.12
CA LYS A 256 37.43 15.70 14.57
C LYS A 256 36.00 15.33 14.23
N LYS A 257 35.79 14.84 13.01
CA LYS A 257 34.56 14.15 12.59
C LYS A 257 34.28 13.04 13.61
N GLU A 258 33.37 13.29 14.54
CA GLU A 258 32.68 12.21 15.23
C GLU A 258 31.71 11.61 14.22
N GLU A 259 32.00 10.38 13.81
CA GLU A 259 31.06 9.50 13.14
C GLU A 259 29.76 9.48 13.96
N LYS A 260 28.62 9.70 13.29
CA LYS A 260 27.29 9.49 13.88
C LYS A 260 27.25 8.09 14.47
N LYS A 261 27.26 7.99 15.80
CA LYS A 261 26.86 6.75 16.48
C LYS A 261 25.36 6.59 16.22
N PRO A 262 24.90 5.46 15.65
CA PRO A 262 23.49 5.25 15.38
C PRO A 262 22.72 5.23 16.71
N ASP A 263 21.52 5.81 16.69
CA ASP A 263 20.56 5.66 17.78
C ASP A 263 20.35 4.17 18.08
N PRO A 264 20.32 3.74 19.36
CA PRO A 264 20.02 2.36 19.67
C PRO A 264 18.59 2.01 19.21
N PRO A 265 18.37 0.82 18.62
CA PRO A 265 17.07 0.44 18.10
C PRO A 265 16.05 0.31 19.24
N ALA A 266 14.84 0.82 18.99
CA ALA A 266 13.67 0.55 19.82
C ALA A 266 13.39 -0.96 19.80
N THR A 267 13.85 -1.67 20.83
CA THR A 267 13.58 -3.09 21.03
C THR A 267 12.18 -3.22 21.64
N SER A 268 11.21 -3.51 20.78
CA SER A 268 10.02 -4.24 21.18
C SER A 268 10.44 -5.70 21.41
N GLY A 269 10.33 -6.18 22.64
CA GLY A 269 10.72 -7.55 22.99
C GLY A 269 10.28 -7.90 24.40
N SER A 270 9.13 -8.58 24.47
CA SER A 270 8.60 -9.25 25.65
C SER A 270 9.66 -10.06 26.41
N THR A 271 9.76 -9.85 27.71
CA THR A 271 10.41 -10.78 28.65
C THR A 271 9.43 -11.20 29.75
N PRO A 272 9.50 -12.45 30.26
CA PRO A 272 8.50 -13.01 31.15
C PRO A 272 8.59 -12.42 32.55
N ALA A 273 7.45 -12.38 33.23
CA ALA A 273 7.30 -11.89 34.59
C ALA A 273 8.21 -12.65 35.59
N THR A 274 8.91 -11.88 36.42
CA THR A 274 9.38 -12.31 37.73
C THR A 274 8.91 -11.28 38.76
N ASP A 275 8.50 -11.77 39.92
CA ASP A 275 7.82 -11.07 40.99
C ASP A 275 8.81 -10.62 42.08
N GLY A 276 8.80 -9.32 42.39
CA GLY A 276 9.32 -8.80 43.67
C GLY A 276 10.58 -7.93 43.59
N GLY A 277 10.39 -6.61 43.57
CA GLY A 277 11.43 -5.61 43.86
C GLY A 277 11.09 -4.25 43.23
N GLU A 278 10.91 -3.20 44.05
CA GLU A 278 10.61 -1.84 43.56
C GLU A 278 11.64 -1.36 42.52
N PRO A 279 11.21 -0.83 41.36
CA PRO A 279 12.12 -0.37 40.33
C PRO A 279 12.77 0.95 40.76
N LYS A 280 14.08 0.90 41.00
CA LYS A 280 14.93 2.09 41.11
C LYS A 280 14.83 2.90 39.80
N PRO A 281 14.59 4.23 39.84
CA PRO A 281 14.51 5.02 38.61
C PRO A 281 15.83 4.92 37.83
N ALA A 282 15.74 4.59 36.55
CA ALA A 282 16.88 4.62 35.65
C ALA A 282 17.42 6.08 35.54
N PRO A 283 18.75 6.30 35.50
CA PRO A 283 19.29 7.64 35.31
C PRO A 283 18.84 8.23 33.97
N ALA A 284 18.41 9.49 33.97
CA ALA A 284 18.13 10.22 32.75
C ALA A 284 19.37 10.27 31.85
N PRO A 285 19.24 10.18 30.51
CA PRO A 285 20.37 10.25 29.61
C PRO A 285 21.07 11.61 29.75
N ALA A 286 22.40 11.58 29.94
CA ALA A 286 23.22 12.79 29.99
C ALA A 286 23.07 13.56 28.67
N THR A 287 22.58 14.80 28.74
CA THR A 287 22.56 15.70 27.59
C THR A 287 23.99 15.86 27.08
N ALA A 288 24.21 15.61 25.79
CA ALA A 288 25.51 15.80 25.17
C ALA A 288 25.98 17.25 25.39
N THR A 289 27.08 17.40 26.12
CA THR A 289 27.72 18.69 26.39
C THR A 289 28.93 18.91 25.49
N THR A 290 29.27 20.16 25.23
CA THR A 290 30.47 20.52 24.48
C THR A 290 31.75 20.12 25.21
N VAL A 291 32.77 19.72 24.45
CA VAL A 291 34.12 19.37 24.94
C VAL A 291 35.09 20.56 24.95
N GLY A 292 34.63 21.73 24.50
CA GLY A 292 35.40 22.97 24.50
C GLY A 292 36.27 23.17 23.25
N GLY A 293 36.64 24.41 22.97
CA GLY A 293 37.53 24.81 21.87
C GLY A 293 36.82 25.52 20.71
N GLU A 294 37.49 25.63 19.56
CA GLU A 294 36.89 26.24 18.38
C GLU A 294 35.66 25.46 17.90
N GLY A 295 34.62 26.21 17.54
CA GLY A 295 33.35 25.62 17.21
C GLY A 295 32.32 26.60 16.68
N ARG A 296 31.07 26.16 16.70
CA ARG A 296 29.90 26.99 16.42
C ARG A 296 28.86 26.81 17.49
N VAL A 297 28.19 27.90 17.82
CA VAL A 297 27.01 27.94 18.67
C VAL A 297 25.85 28.53 17.88
N THR A 298 24.70 27.87 18.00
CA THR A 298 23.43 28.30 17.40
C THR A 298 22.51 28.80 18.51
N VAL A 299 22.18 30.09 18.49
CA VAL A 299 21.43 30.78 19.56
C VAL A 299 20.17 31.43 18.96
N ALA A 300 19.06 31.45 19.70
CA ALA A 300 17.78 32.06 19.30
C ALA A 300 17.20 33.01 20.37
#